data_AF-A0A846SSR2-F1
#
_entry.id   AF-A0A846SSR2-F1
#
_cell.length_a   1.000
_cell.length_b   1.000
_cell.length_c   1.000
_cell.angle_alpha   90.00
_cell.angle_beta   90.00
_cell.angle_gamma   90.00
#
_symmetry.space_group_name_H-M   'P 1'
#
loop_
_entity.id
_entity.type
_entity.pdbx_description
1 polymer ?
#
loop_
_entity_poly.entity_id
_entity_poly.type
_entity_poly.pdbx_seq_one_letter_code
_entity_poly.pdbx_strand_id
1 'polypeptide(L)'
;MPVPASAPATLIVVIDRLDAAAAAHDAADLLSMFAWLGPAIDADARDDRFARWGRSTAVDENVGAPVLSRSTFEALHDRAGLESAWPVGNAGLLHVYGYLLSTTPTPYGLKRDRWLGGELARACGLATEAFIPWAGERTLLDRVTEAAETLIVGVPVRRQRLGDREAIVAVADRQPGPSALAYALDSPAEGRRLITMFPVADPTALLADLDASPPRLRWNAVA
;
A
#
# COMPACT_ATOMS: atom_id res chain seq x y z
N MET A 1 26.45 14.83 5.20
CA MET A 1 25.75 13.54 4.99
C MET A 1 24.80 13.34 6.15
N PRO A 2 23.50 13.15 5.94
CA PRO A 2 22.60 12.82 7.04
C PRO A 2 22.87 11.38 7.47
N VAL A 3 23.12 11.17 8.76
CA VAL A 3 23.17 9.85 9.38
C VAL A 3 21.74 9.31 9.35
N PRO A 4 21.48 8.08 8.83
CA PRO A 4 20.14 7.51 8.94
C PRO A 4 19.78 7.41 10.41
N ALA A 5 18.63 7.96 10.79
CA ALA A 5 18.11 7.81 12.13
C ALA A 5 17.92 6.31 12.40
N SER A 6 18.63 5.78 13.40
CA SER A 6 18.51 4.39 13.79
C SER A 6 17.06 4.09 14.16
N ALA A 7 16.47 3.12 13.48
CA ALA A 7 15.19 2.55 13.86
C ALA A 7 15.24 2.13 15.36
N PRO A 8 14.18 2.36 16.14
CA PRO A 8 14.15 1.91 17.53
C PRO A 8 14.36 0.39 17.58
N ALA A 9 15.05 -0.12 18.61
CA ALA A 9 15.47 -1.53 18.70
C ALA A 9 14.32 -2.53 18.49
N THR A 10 13.09 -2.20 18.91
CA THR A 10 11.88 -3.00 18.68
C THR A 10 11.53 -3.13 17.19
N LEU A 11 11.73 -2.07 16.40
CA LEU A 11 11.46 -2.07 14.96
C LEU A 11 12.48 -2.94 14.20
N ILE A 12 13.75 -2.90 14.61
CA ILE A 12 14.81 -3.76 14.04
C ILE A 12 14.50 -5.23 14.27
N VAL A 13 14.15 -5.62 15.51
CA VAL A 13 13.80 -7.01 15.84
C VAL A 13 12.56 -7.51 15.06
N VAL A 14 11.60 -6.62 14.76
CA VAL A 14 10.44 -6.98 13.93
C VAL A 14 10.82 -7.12 12.46
N ILE A 15 11.71 -6.27 11.94
CA ILE A 15 12.21 -6.35 10.56
C ILE A 15 13.01 -7.64 10.34
N ASP A 16 13.92 -7.98 11.26
CA ASP A 16 14.70 -9.22 11.19
C ASP A 16 13.80 -10.47 11.24
N ARG A 17 12.73 -10.41 12.04
CA ARG A 17 11.71 -11.47 12.08
C ARG A 17 10.90 -11.55 10.79
N LEU A 18 10.53 -10.42 10.18
CA LEU A 18 9.84 -10.37 8.88
C LEU A 18 10.71 -11.00 7.76
N ASP A 19 12.01 -10.73 7.77
CA ASP A 19 12.95 -11.31 6.79
C ASP A 19 13.12 -12.82 6.98
N ALA A 20 13.26 -13.29 8.21
CA ALA A 20 13.29 -14.72 8.49
C ALA A 20 11.97 -15.42 8.13
N ALA A 21 10.83 -14.76 8.38
CA ALA A 21 9.49 -15.26 8.07
C ALA A 21 9.31 -15.52 6.57
N ALA A 22 9.60 -14.50 5.77
CA ALA A 22 9.38 -14.52 4.33
C ALA A 22 10.35 -15.47 3.60
N ALA A 23 11.48 -15.83 4.22
CA ALA A 23 12.47 -16.74 3.64
C ALA A 23 12.24 -18.23 4.00
N ALA A 24 11.52 -18.55 5.08
CA ALA A 24 11.56 -19.89 5.68
C ALA A 24 10.22 -20.54 6.01
N HIS A 25 9.10 -19.81 5.97
CA HIS A 25 7.85 -20.29 6.56
C HIS A 25 6.71 -20.50 5.56
N ASP A 26 5.82 -21.44 5.89
CA ASP A 26 4.55 -21.57 5.16
C ASP A 26 3.66 -20.33 5.41
N ALA A 27 2.62 -20.20 4.60
CA ALA A 27 1.77 -19.01 4.64
C ALA A 27 0.90 -18.92 5.93
N ALA A 28 0.63 -20.02 6.61
CA ALA A 28 -0.10 -20.06 7.88
C ALA A 28 0.81 -19.66 9.07
N ASP A 29 2.07 -20.06 9.03
CA ASP A 29 3.11 -19.62 9.95
C ASP A 29 3.30 -18.11 9.85
N LEU A 30 3.33 -17.53 8.64
CA LEU A 30 3.45 -16.07 8.43
C LEU A 30 2.32 -15.27 9.10
N LEU A 31 1.08 -15.76 9.02
CA LEU A 31 -0.09 -15.09 9.60
C LEU A 31 -0.13 -15.17 11.13
N SER A 32 0.47 -16.21 11.71
CA SER A 32 0.56 -16.42 13.16
C SER A 32 1.84 -15.84 13.77
N MET A 33 2.86 -15.57 12.95
CA MET A 33 4.15 -15.05 13.41
C MET A 33 4.07 -13.66 14.04
N PHE A 34 3.13 -12.83 13.55
CA PHE A 34 2.88 -11.51 14.09
C PHE A 34 1.53 -11.49 14.81
N ALA A 35 1.55 -11.31 16.12
CA ALA A 35 0.35 -11.25 16.95
C ALA A 35 -0.68 -10.21 16.50
N TRP A 36 -0.28 -9.21 15.69
CA TRP A 36 -1.15 -8.17 15.16
C TRP A 36 -1.69 -8.46 13.75
N LEU A 37 -1.01 -9.25 12.92
CA LEU A 37 -1.31 -9.35 11.48
C LEU A 37 -2.64 -10.07 11.24
N GLY A 38 -2.76 -11.27 11.77
CA GLY A 38 -3.99 -12.05 11.65
C GLY A 38 -5.22 -11.32 12.19
N PRO A 39 -5.20 -10.84 13.45
CA PRO A 39 -6.31 -10.08 14.02
C PRO A 39 -6.67 -8.79 13.27
N ALA A 40 -5.69 -8.10 12.67
CA ALA A 40 -5.96 -6.91 11.86
C ALA A 40 -6.72 -7.27 10.56
N ILE A 41 -6.30 -8.31 9.86
CA ILE A 41 -7.01 -8.81 8.66
C ILE A 41 -8.44 -9.22 9.02
N ASP A 42 -8.61 -9.97 10.12
CA ASP A 42 -9.94 -10.40 10.58
C ASP A 42 -10.81 -9.19 10.93
N ALA A 43 -10.22 -8.15 11.53
CA ALA A 43 -10.93 -6.92 11.85
C ALA A 43 -11.37 -6.14 10.62
N ASP A 44 -10.52 -6.03 9.62
CA ASP A 44 -10.84 -5.33 8.38
C ASP A 44 -11.82 -6.08 7.49
N ALA A 45 -11.78 -7.42 7.50
CA ALA A 45 -12.78 -8.25 6.83
C ALA A 45 -14.16 -8.10 7.48
N ARG A 46 -14.22 -8.15 8.82
CA ARG A 46 -15.49 -8.01 9.57
C ARG A 46 -16.14 -6.65 9.38
N ASP A 47 -15.33 -5.60 9.28
CA ASP A 47 -15.80 -4.22 9.14
C ASP A 47 -15.90 -3.77 7.66
N ASP A 48 -15.81 -4.72 6.72
CA ASP A 48 -15.91 -4.51 5.26
C ASP A 48 -14.95 -3.43 4.71
N ARG A 49 -13.80 -3.24 5.34
CA ARG A 49 -12.85 -2.19 4.93
C ARG A 49 -12.20 -2.48 3.59
N PHE A 50 -12.05 -3.75 3.23
CA PHE A 50 -11.49 -4.15 1.94
C PHE A 50 -12.36 -3.74 0.75
N ALA A 51 -13.68 -3.56 0.94
CA ALA A 51 -14.58 -3.08 -0.11
C ALA A 51 -14.27 -1.64 -0.56
N ARG A 52 -13.48 -0.88 0.20
CA ARG A 52 -13.00 0.46 -0.20
C ARG A 52 -11.82 0.41 -1.17
N TRP A 53 -11.27 -0.77 -1.41
CA TRP A 53 -10.08 -0.99 -2.22
C TRP A 53 -10.42 -1.77 -3.49
N GLY A 54 -9.75 -1.41 -4.59
CA GLY A 54 -9.93 -2.00 -5.90
C GLY A 54 -9.09 -3.26 -6.08
N ARG A 55 -8.79 -3.61 -7.32
CA ARG A 55 -7.97 -4.77 -7.66
C ARG A 55 -6.55 -4.38 -8.03
N SER A 56 -5.59 -5.20 -7.62
CA SER A 56 -4.19 -5.02 -7.97
C SER A 56 -3.51 -6.35 -8.24
N THR A 57 -2.45 -6.31 -9.04
CA THR A 57 -1.57 -7.46 -9.28
C THR A 57 -0.44 -7.51 -8.26
N ALA A 58 -0.10 -8.72 -7.82
CA ALA A 58 1.08 -9.00 -7.00
C ALA A 58 2.40 -8.93 -7.81
N VAL A 59 2.34 -8.75 -9.13
CA VAL A 59 3.51 -8.52 -9.98
C VAL A 59 3.88 -7.04 -9.96
N ASP A 60 5.12 -6.72 -9.58
CA ASP A 60 5.59 -5.34 -9.60
C ASP A 60 5.78 -4.83 -11.03
N GLU A 61 5.22 -3.67 -11.36
CA GLU A 61 5.33 -3.08 -12.70
C GLU A 61 6.76 -2.66 -13.10
N ASN A 62 7.66 -2.41 -12.14
CA ASN A 62 9.04 -2.00 -12.43
C ASN A 62 9.98 -3.19 -12.57
N VAL A 63 9.75 -4.26 -11.82
CA VAL A 63 10.60 -5.46 -11.81
C VAL A 63 10.04 -6.56 -12.74
N GLY A 64 8.73 -6.55 -13.01
CA GLY A 64 8.06 -7.59 -13.79
C GLY A 64 7.96 -8.94 -13.07
N ALA A 65 8.19 -8.97 -11.76
CA ALA A 65 8.20 -10.18 -10.94
C ALA A 65 7.26 -10.06 -9.74
N PRO A 66 6.74 -11.19 -9.20
CA PRO A 66 5.91 -11.18 -8.01
C PRO A 66 6.63 -10.60 -6.78
N VAL A 67 5.91 -9.79 -6.01
CA VAL A 67 6.37 -9.20 -4.74
C VAL A 67 6.04 -10.08 -3.53
N LEU A 68 5.24 -11.11 -3.77
CA LEU A 68 4.82 -12.12 -2.82
C LEU A 68 4.94 -13.48 -3.50
N SER A 69 5.14 -14.54 -2.72
CA SER A 69 4.90 -15.89 -3.21
C SER A 69 3.40 -16.09 -3.44
N ARG A 70 3.06 -17.04 -4.31
CA ARG A 70 1.66 -17.43 -4.56
C ARG A 70 0.97 -17.95 -3.30
N SER A 71 1.67 -18.76 -2.49
CA SER A 71 1.12 -19.29 -1.24
C SER A 71 0.80 -18.20 -0.22
N THR A 72 1.69 -17.21 -0.05
CA THR A 72 1.43 -16.06 0.83
C THR A 72 0.25 -15.23 0.34
N PHE A 73 0.15 -15.01 -0.98
CA PHE A 73 -1.00 -14.33 -1.57
C PHE A 73 -2.32 -15.08 -1.29
N GLU A 74 -2.35 -16.38 -1.53
CA GLU A 74 -3.56 -17.20 -1.36
C GLU A 74 -3.98 -17.21 0.11
N ALA A 75 -3.06 -17.43 1.04
CA ALA A 75 -3.37 -17.44 2.47
C ALA A 75 -3.87 -16.09 3.01
N LEU A 76 -3.33 -14.97 2.50
CA LEU A 76 -3.84 -13.64 2.87
C LEU A 76 -5.31 -13.47 2.44
N HIS A 77 -5.65 -13.88 1.21
CA HIS A 77 -7.01 -13.74 0.69
C HIS A 77 -7.98 -14.72 1.34
N ASP A 78 -7.56 -15.96 1.56
CA ASP A 78 -8.33 -16.98 2.27
C ASP A 78 -8.68 -16.51 3.68
N ARG A 79 -7.71 -15.92 4.41
CA ARG A 79 -7.97 -15.36 5.74
C ARG A 79 -8.95 -14.18 5.69
N ALA A 80 -8.80 -13.30 4.71
CA ALA A 80 -9.68 -12.15 4.54
C ALA A 80 -11.09 -12.54 4.04
N GLY A 81 -11.30 -13.79 3.61
CA GLY A 81 -12.56 -14.23 3.00
C GLY A 81 -12.83 -13.54 1.65
N LEU A 82 -11.79 -13.16 0.91
CA LEU A 82 -11.89 -12.41 -0.33
C LEU A 82 -11.62 -13.30 -1.54
N GLU A 83 -12.47 -13.20 -2.57
CA GLU A 83 -12.20 -13.84 -3.85
C GLU A 83 -10.95 -13.25 -4.51
N SER A 84 -10.13 -14.13 -5.10
CA SER A 84 -8.92 -13.74 -5.81
C SER A 84 -8.56 -14.76 -6.89
N ALA A 85 -7.73 -14.33 -7.84
CA ALA A 85 -7.18 -15.21 -8.87
C ALA A 85 -5.74 -14.80 -9.13
N TRP A 86 -4.78 -15.62 -8.69
CA TRP A 86 -3.35 -15.30 -8.81
C TRP A 86 -2.99 -14.83 -10.23
N PRO A 87 -2.27 -13.69 -10.40
CA PRO A 87 -1.67 -12.85 -9.36
C PRO A 87 -2.53 -11.65 -8.93
N VAL A 88 -3.82 -11.61 -9.26
CA VAL A 88 -4.71 -10.45 -9.06
C VAL A 88 -5.63 -10.65 -7.86
N GLY A 89 -5.60 -9.69 -6.94
CA GLY A 89 -6.36 -9.71 -5.69
C GLY A 89 -6.79 -8.33 -5.22
N ASN A 90 -7.23 -8.23 -3.95
CA ASN A 90 -7.64 -6.96 -3.35
C ASN A 90 -6.43 -6.04 -3.11
N ALA A 91 -6.51 -4.80 -3.58
CA ALA A 91 -5.40 -3.85 -3.51
C ALA A 91 -5.03 -3.47 -2.08
N GLY A 92 -6.00 -3.32 -1.17
CA GLY A 92 -5.74 -3.02 0.24
C GLY A 92 -4.95 -4.15 0.89
N LEU A 93 -5.39 -5.39 0.68
CA LEU A 93 -4.70 -6.57 1.20
C LEU A 93 -3.27 -6.68 0.66
N LEU A 94 -3.08 -6.49 -0.65
CA LEU A 94 -1.77 -6.59 -1.29
C LEU A 94 -0.81 -5.45 -0.92
N HIS A 95 -1.25 -4.20 -1.02
CA HIS A 95 -0.37 -3.04 -0.82
C HIS A 95 -0.13 -2.74 0.66
N VAL A 96 -1.10 -3.02 1.54
CA VAL A 96 -0.96 -2.75 2.99
C VAL A 96 -0.32 -3.93 3.70
N TYR A 97 -0.94 -5.11 3.65
CA TYR A 97 -0.44 -6.28 4.37
C TYR A 97 0.63 -7.04 3.59
N GLY A 98 0.41 -7.26 2.29
CA GLY A 98 1.35 -7.96 1.43
C GLY A 98 2.73 -7.30 1.39
N TYR A 99 2.79 -5.96 1.27
CA TYR A 99 4.08 -5.27 1.21
C TYR A 99 4.91 -5.38 2.49
N LEU A 100 4.27 -5.55 3.66
CA LEU A 100 5.00 -5.79 4.91
C LEU A 100 5.76 -7.13 4.88
N LEU A 101 5.23 -8.11 4.14
CA LEU A 101 5.81 -9.44 3.98
C LEU A 101 6.74 -9.55 2.75
N SER A 102 6.79 -8.52 1.90
CA SER A 102 7.64 -8.51 0.71
C SER A 102 9.12 -8.35 1.10
N THR A 103 9.95 -9.30 0.70
CA THR A 103 11.44 -9.24 0.76
C THR A 103 12.08 -8.75 -0.53
N THR A 104 11.31 -8.62 -1.62
CA THR A 104 11.82 -8.20 -2.92
C THR A 104 12.35 -6.76 -2.86
N PRO A 105 13.65 -6.54 -3.13
CA PRO A 105 14.20 -5.20 -3.30
C PRO A 105 13.63 -4.55 -4.56
N THR A 106 13.28 -3.27 -4.47
CA THR A 106 12.94 -2.44 -5.64
C THR A 106 13.99 -1.34 -5.80
N PRO A 107 14.01 -0.62 -6.94
CA PRO A 107 14.86 0.58 -7.09
C PRO A 107 14.63 1.65 -6.01
N TYR A 108 13.52 1.57 -5.27
CA TYR A 108 13.11 2.52 -4.23
C TYR A 108 13.26 1.96 -2.80
N GLY A 109 13.96 0.83 -2.61
CA GLY A 109 14.08 0.13 -1.33
C GLY A 109 13.11 -1.05 -1.18
N LEU A 110 12.91 -1.53 0.05
CA LEU A 110 11.94 -2.60 0.30
C LEU A 110 10.52 -2.03 0.34
N LYS A 111 9.55 -2.77 -0.19
CA LYS A 111 8.15 -2.32 -0.20
C LYS A 111 7.57 -2.06 1.18
N ARG A 112 8.06 -2.76 2.21
CA ARG A 112 7.68 -2.55 3.62
C ARG A 112 8.10 -1.19 4.18
N ASP A 113 9.15 -0.58 3.62
CA ASP A 113 9.70 0.70 4.09
C ASP A 113 8.66 1.82 3.93
N ARG A 114 7.72 1.65 3.00
CA ARG A 114 6.55 2.51 2.83
C ARG A 114 5.79 2.76 4.13
N TRP A 115 5.67 1.73 4.97
CA TRP A 115 4.90 1.79 6.21
C TRP A 115 5.82 2.03 7.41
N LEU A 116 7.01 1.42 7.42
CA LEU A 116 7.90 1.43 8.59
C LEU A 116 8.82 2.66 8.65
N GLY A 117 9.11 3.30 7.51
CA GLY A 117 10.08 4.40 7.43
C GLY A 117 9.55 5.78 7.83
N GLY A 118 8.25 5.92 8.10
CA GLY A 118 7.60 7.17 8.52
C GLY A 118 7.56 8.28 7.46
N GLU A 119 8.17 8.09 6.29
CA GLU A 119 8.19 9.07 5.20
C GLU A 119 6.78 9.38 4.69
N LEU A 120 5.99 8.34 4.41
CA LEU A 120 4.61 8.51 3.98
C LEU A 120 3.76 9.23 5.04
N ALA A 121 3.94 8.89 6.32
CA ALA A 121 3.21 9.55 7.40
C ALA A 121 3.52 11.05 7.45
N ARG A 122 4.80 11.44 7.34
CA ARG A 122 5.20 12.86 7.25
C ARG A 122 4.66 13.55 5.99
N ALA A 123 4.65 12.85 4.86
CA ALA A 123 4.10 13.35 3.61
C ALA A 123 2.58 13.60 3.70
N CYS A 124 1.87 12.84 4.56
CA CYS A 124 0.48 13.09 4.93
C CYS A 124 0.31 14.13 6.05
N GLY A 125 1.40 14.57 6.69
CA GLY A 125 1.36 15.48 7.84
C GLY A 125 1.02 14.86 9.18
N LEU A 126 1.26 13.57 9.30
CA LEU A 126 1.03 12.79 10.50
C LEU A 126 2.36 12.57 11.23
N ALA A 127 2.26 12.12 12.49
CA ALA A 127 3.42 11.61 13.23
C ALA A 127 4.06 10.42 12.48
N THR A 128 5.37 10.26 12.59
CA THR A 128 6.15 9.24 11.85
C THR A 128 5.68 7.80 12.12
N GLU A 129 5.04 7.57 13.26
CA GLU A 129 4.55 6.28 13.71
C GLU A 129 3.13 5.97 13.23
N ALA A 130 2.44 6.91 12.58
CA ALA A 130 1.01 6.80 12.24
C ALA A 130 0.67 5.57 11.38
N PHE A 131 1.63 5.10 10.58
CA PHE A 131 1.48 3.91 9.72
C PHE A 131 2.28 2.69 10.19
N ILE A 132 2.78 2.69 11.43
CA ILE A 132 3.32 1.47 12.02
C ILE A 132 2.15 0.50 12.24
N PRO A 133 2.22 -0.76 11.75
CA PRO A 133 1.06 -1.65 11.73
C PRO A 133 0.47 -1.97 13.10
N TRP A 134 1.34 -2.13 14.10
CA TRP A 134 0.99 -2.46 15.48
C TRP A 134 0.85 -1.23 16.39
N ALA A 135 0.86 -0.02 15.81
CA ALA A 135 0.63 1.19 16.59
C ALA A 135 -0.86 1.51 16.71
N GLY A 136 -1.30 1.84 17.93
CA GLY A 136 -2.67 2.26 18.22
C GLY A 136 -3.71 1.13 18.19
N GLU A 137 -4.97 1.50 18.32
CA GLU A 137 -6.10 0.57 18.46
C GLU A 137 -6.76 0.21 17.11
N ARG A 138 -6.56 1.05 16.09
CA ARG A 138 -7.11 0.83 14.74
C ARG A 138 -6.19 -0.10 13.93
N THR A 139 -6.69 -0.66 12.82
CA THR A 139 -5.84 -1.40 11.88
C THR A 139 -5.04 -0.43 11.01
N LEU A 140 -3.96 -0.93 10.39
CA LEU A 140 -3.20 -0.15 9.42
C LEU A 140 -4.05 0.22 8.20
N LEU A 141 -4.83 -0.73 7.66
CA LEU A 141 -5.67 -0.50 6.50
C LEU A 141 -6.66 0.64 6.76
N ASP A 142 -7.29 0.66 7.93
CA ASP A 142 -8.23 1.72 8.33
C ASP A 142 -7.56 3.11 8.31
N ARG A 143 -6.40 3.23 8.97
CA ARG A 143 -5.65 4.51 9.01
C ARG A 143 -5.18 4.96 7.63
N VAL A 144 -4.68 4.03 6.81
CA VAL A 144 -4.21 4.32 5.45
C VAL A 144 -5.39 4.71 4.55
N THR A 145 -6.53 4.04 4.70
CA THR A 145 -7.76 4.34 3.95
C THR A 145 -8.22 5.77 4.26
N GLU A 146 -8.32 6.13 5.53
CA GLU A 146 -8.72 7.48 5.95
C GLU A 146 -7.75 8.55 5.42
N ALA A 147 -6.44 8.30 5.50
CA ALA A 147 -5.44 9.24 4.99
C ALA A 147 -5.54 9.43 3.46
N ALA A 148 -5.73 8.34 2.72
CA ALA A 148 -5.89 8.39 1.26
C ALA A 148 -7.20 9.10 0.85
N GLU A 149 -8.30 8.82 1.54
CA GLU A 149 -9.59 9.50 1.31
C GLU A 149 -9.50 11.00 1.63
N THR A 150 -8.89 11.36 2.76
CA THR A 150 -8.65 12.76 3.14
C THR A 150 -7.82 13.48 2.09
N LEU A 151 -6.78 12.82 1.56
CA LEU A 151 -5.97 13.39 0.48
C LEU A 151 -6.82 13.62 -0.78
N ILE A 152 -7.54 12.60 -1.26
CA ILE A 152 -8.35 12.70 -2.49
C ILE A 152 -9.42 13.81 -2.40
N VAL A 153 -10.00 14.02 -1.21
CA VAL A 153 -11.00 15.07 -1.00
C VAL A 153 -10.36 16.45 -0.79
N GLY A 154 -9.19 16.49 -0.15
CA GLY A 154 -8.57 17.73 0.34
C GLY A 154 -7.66 18.45 -0.64
N VAL A 155 -7.24 17.82 -1.75
CA VAL A 155 -6.32 18.43 -2.72
C VAL A 155 -6.82 18.36 -4.16
N PRO A 156 -6.32 19.22 -5.06
CA PRO A 156 -6.58 19.07 -6.49
C PRO A 156 -6.12 17.69 -7.00
N VAL A 157 -6.98 17.04 -7.79
CA VAL A 157 -6.69 15.73 -8.36
C VAL A 157 -6.56 15.80 -9.87
N ARG A 158 -5.72 14.94 -10.44
CA ARG A 158 -5.71 14.64 -11.87
C ARG A 158 -6.66 13.49 -12.15
N ARG A 159 -7.44 13.64 -13.22
CA ARG A 159 -8.44 12.67 -13.68
C ARG A 159 -8.08 12.23 -15.09
N GLN A 160 -8.01 10.92 -15.30
CA GLN A 160 -7.73 10.34 -16.61
C GLN A 160 -8.81 9.31 -16.94
N ARG A 161 -9.48 9.49 -18.09
CA ARG A 161 -10.53 8.57 -18.56
C ARG A 161 -9.89 7.28 -19.10
N LEU A 162 -10.38 6.14 -18.62
CA LEU A 162 -9.95 4.79 -18.98
C LEU A 162 -11.19 3.95 -19.31
N GLY A 163 -11.73 4.12 -20.53
CA GLY A 163 -12.98 3.48 -20.92
C GLY A 163 -14.16 3.99 -20.08
N ASP A 164 -14.83 3.07 -19.37
CA ASP A 164 -15.94 3.34 -18.46
C ASP A 164 -15.50 3.81 -17.06
N ARG A 165 -14.19 3.95 -16.83
CA ARG A 165 -13.60 4.30 -15.53
C ARG A 165 -12.79 5.57 -15.56
N GLU A 166 -12.54 6.12 -14.40
CA GLU A 166 -11.68 7.27 -14.21
C GLU A 166 -10.56 6.95 -13.21
N ALA A 167 -9.32 7.16 -13.63
CA ALA A 167 -8.16 7.16 -12.76
C ALA A 167 -8.07 8.50 -12.05
N ILE A 168 -8.04 8.47 -10.71
CA ILE A 168 -7.93 9.64 -9.84
C ILE A 168 -6.56 9.62 -9.17
N VAL A 169 -5.74 10.64 -9.43
CA VAL A 169 -4.44 10.82 -8.78
C VAL A 169 -4.50 12.09 -7.92
N ALA A 170 -4.34 11.93 -6.61
CA ALA A 170 -4.24 13.03 -5.66
C ALA A 170 -2.79 13.12 -5.16
N VAL A 171 -2.19 14.31 -5.21
CA VAL A 171 -0.82 14.56 -4.74
C VAL A 171 -0.85 15.74 -3.78
N ALA A 172 -0.37 15.53 -2.55
CA ALA A 172 -0.30 16.59 -1.56
C ALA A 172 0.66 17.68 -2.03
N ASP A 173 0.32 18.95 -1.85
CA ASP A 173 1.28 20.03 -2.05
C ASP A 173 2.02 20.27 -0.73
N ARG A 174 3.12 19.54 -0.53
CA ARG A 174 3.99 19.72 0.63
C ARG A 174 5.39 20.06 0.18
N GLN A 175 5.76 21.31 0.38
CA GLN A 175 7.11 21.82 0.14
C GLN A 175 7.69 22.44 1.42
N PRO A 176 8.98 22.20 1.74
CA PRO A 176 9.91 21.30 1.05
C PRO A 176 9.73 19.83 1.46
N GLY A 177 9.99 18.89 0.54
CA GLY A 177 10.12 17.46 0.84
C GLY A 177 9.17 16.53 0.05
N PRO A 178 9.17 15.23 0.37
CA PRO A 178 8.29 14.26 -0.28
C PRO A 178 6.82 14.58 -0.06
N SER A 179 6.02 14.38 -1.09
CA SER A 179 4.57 14.59 -1.09
C SER A 179 3.82 13.27 -1.12
N ALA A 180 2.72 13.17 -0.37
CA ALA A 180 1.91 11.95 -0.38
C ALA A 180 1.11 11.87 -1.68
N LEU A 181 1.06 10.70 -2.30
CA LEU A 181 0.18 10.40 -3.42
C LEU A 181 -0.84 9.34 -3.02
N ALA A 182 -2.10 9.56 -3.39
CA ALA A 182 -3.14 8.54 -3.38
C ALA A 182 -3.67 8.30 -4.80
N TYR A 183 -3.88 7.02 -5.13
CA TYR A 183 -4.44 6.59 -6.40
C TYR A 183 -5.71 5.78 -6.21
N ALA A 184 -6.73 6.10 -6.99
CA ALA A 184 -8.00 5.40 -6.99
C ALA A 184 -8.53 5.23 -8.41
N LEU A 185 -9.39 4.23 -8.59
CA LEU A 185 -10.24 4.09 -9.76
C LEU A 185 -11.68 4.38 -9.37
N ASP A 186 -12.41 5.10 -10.22
CA ASP A 186 -13.83 5.37 -10.05
C ASP A 186 -14.59 4.82 -11.26
N SER A 187 -15.67 4.09 -11.01
CA SER A 187 -16.53 3.53 -12.05
C SER A 187 -18.00 3.67 -11.64
N PRO A 188 -18.94 3.77 -12.59
CA PRO A 188 -20.36 3.78 -12.26
C PRO A 188 -20.83 2.51 -11.53
N ALA A 189 -20.20 1.36 -11.79
CA ALA A 189 -20.60 0.08 -11.25
C ALA A 189 -20.12 -0.14 -9.80
N GLU A 190 -18.90 0.32 -9.48
CA GLU A 190 -18.24 0.05 -8.20
C GLU A 190 -18.10 1.31 -7.35
N GLY A 191 -18.26 2.49 -7.94
CA GLY A 191 -17.85 3.76 -7.33
C GLY A 191 -16.33 3.84 -7.18
N ARG A 192 -15.87 4.81 -6.37
CA ARG A 192 -14.45 5.01 -6.11
C ARG A 192 -13.87 3.89 -5.25
N ARG A 193 -12.72 3.36 -5.67
CA ARG A 193 -11.94 2.32 -5.02
C ARG A 193 -10.47 2.70 -4.98
N LEU A 194 -9.89 2.69 -3.79
CA LEU A 194 -8.46 2.96 -3.58
C LEU A 194 -7.61 1.82 -4.17
N ILE A 195 -6.49 2.18 -4.79
CA ILE A 195 -5.51 1.20 -5.26
C ILE A 195 -4.26 1.25 -4.39
N THR A 196 -3.69 2.43 -4.18
CA THR A 196 -2.43 2.55 -3.45
C THR A 196 -2.21 3.97 -2.93
N MET A 197 -1.25 4.09 -2.01
CA MET A 197 -0.73 5.36 -1.50
C MET A 197 0.77 5.20 -1.22
N PHE A 198 1.57 6.22 -1.54
CA PHE A 198 3.03 6.22 -1.33
C PHE A 198 3.63 7.63 -1.38
N PRO A 199 4.84 7.86 -0.82
CA PRO A 199 5.50 9.15 -0.90
C PRO A 199 6.14 9.34 -2.28
N VAL A 200 6.11 10.58 -2.78
CA VAL A 200 6.67 10.99 -4.06
C VAL A 200 7.74 12.05 -3.80
N ALA A 201 8.98 11.76 -4.20
CA ALA A 201 10.10 12.67 -4.01
C ALA A 201 9.99 13.94 -4.86
N ASP A 202 9.53 13.81 -6.11
CA ASP A 202 9.34 14.93 -7.05
C ASP A 202 7.88 14.97 -7.57
N PRO A 203 6.97 15.63 -6.84
CA PRO A 203 5.56 15.73 -7.26
C PRO A 203 5.41 16.52 -8.56
N THR A 204 6.28 17.49 -8.84
CA THR A 204 6.22 18.30 -10.06
C THR A 204 6.54 17.46 -11.29
N ALA A 205 7.61 16.67 -11.25
CA ALA A 205 7.95 15.76 -12.34
C ALA A 205 6.88 14.69 -12.56
N LEU A 206 6.31 14.14 -11.48
CA LEU A 206 5.23 13.15 -11.56
C LEU A 206 3.97 13.73 -12.23
N LEU A 207 3.55 14.94 -11.84
CA LEU A 207 2.38 15.59 -12.44
C LEU A 207 2.62 15.93 -13.91
N ALA A 208 3.83 16.38 -14.26
CA ALA A 208 4.20 16.62 -15.66
C ALA A 208 4.17 15.34 -16.52
N ASP A 209 4.66 14.20 -16.00
CA ASP A 209 4.54 12.90 -16.68
C ASP A 209 3.07 12.50 -16.89
N LEU A 210 2.23 12.68 -15.88
CA LEU A 210 0.81 12.37 -15.97
C LEU A 210 0.10 13.22 -17.03
N ASP A 211 0.43 14.50 -17.12
CA ASP A 211 -0.17 15.43 -18.07
C ASP A 211 0.33 15.18 -19.51
N ALA A 212 1.57 14.68 -19.68
CA ALA A 212 2.17 14.39 -21.00
C ALA A 212 1.89 12.97 -21.52
N SER A 213 1.68 12.00 -20.63
CA SER A 213 1.49 10.59 -21.00
C SER A 213 0.02 10.25 -21.30
N PRO A 214 -0.25 9.34 -22.25
CA PRO A 214 -1.59 8.80 -22.44
C PRO A 214 -2.17 8.18 -21.15
N PRO A 215 -3.50 8.29 -20.91
CA PRO A 215 -4.17 7.58 -19.84
C PRO A 215 -3.86 6.08 -19.85
N ARG A 216 -3.42 5.55 -18.71
CA ARG A 216 -3.25 4.10 -18.48
C ARG A 216 -3.45 3.75 -17.02
N LEU A 217 -3.70 2.47 -16.75
CA LEU A 217 -3.59 1.94 -15.39
C LEU A 217 -2.14 2.04 -14.90
N ARG A 218 -1.97 2.38 -13.63
CA ARG A 218 -0.67 2.61 -12.98
C ARG A 218 -0.61 1.93 -11.62
N TRP A 219 0.61 1.75 -11.13
CA TRP A 219 0.90 1.29 -9.76
C TRP A 219 0.19 -0.02 -9.43
N ASN A 220 0.32 -0.96 -10.37
CA ASN A 220 -0.22 -2.32 -10.32
C ASN A 220 -1.76 -2.41 -10.31
N ALA A 221 -2.49 -1.34 -10.66
CA ALA A 221 -3.94 -1.42 -10.79
C ALA A 221 -4.39 -2.39 -11.89
N VAL A 222 -5.48 -3.11 -11.63
CA VAL A 222 -6.11 -4.03 -12.58
C VAL A 222 -7.57 -3.61 -12.76
N ALA A 223 -8.05 -3.70 -14.00
CA ALA A 223 -9.45 -3.46 -14.33
C ALA A 223 -10.34 -4.63 -13.88
#